data_AF-A0A0L7LDX8-F1
#
_entry.id   AF-A0A0L7LDX8-F1
#
_cell.length_a   1.000
_cell.length_b   1.000
_cell.length_c   1.000
_cell.angle_alpha   90.00
_cell.angle_beta   90.00
_cell.angle_gamma   90.00
#
_symmetry.space_group_name_H-M   'P 1'
#
loop_
_entity.id
_entity.type
_entity.pdbx_description
1 polymer ?
#
loop_
_entity_poly.entity_id
_entity_poly.type
_entity_poly.pdbx_seq_one_letter_code
_entity_poly.pdbx_strand_id
1 'polypeptide(L)' 'MERFACPTPDRQGRYRCIDDHVLCDGFIDCPSGEDEDRQACMFYKTSPSYVPTQTKPKTTAR' A
#
# COMPACT_ATOMS: atom_id res chain seq x y z
N MET A 1 -11.96 -8.89 8.53
CA MET A 1 -11.01 -7.80 8.81
C MET A 1 -9.76 -8.14 8.03
N GLU A 2 -9.63 -7.55 6.85
CA GLU A 2 -8.40 -7.66 6.05
C GLU A 2 -7.44 -6.56 6.50
N ARG A 3 -6.14 -6.89 6.52
CA ARG A 3 -5.09 -6.00 7.00
C ARG A 3 -4.07 -5.81 5.89
N PHE A 4 -3.70 -4.58 5.63
CA PHE A 4 -2.79 -4.18 4.57
C PHE A 4 -1.45 -3.79 5.15
N ALA A 5 -0.37 -4.15 4.47
CA ALA A 5 0.96 -3.70 4.82
C ALA A 5 1.30 -2.44 4.02
N CYS A 6 1.78 -1.41 4.69
CA CYS A 6 2.34 -0.22 4.06
C CYS A 6 3.52 -0.65 3.16
N PRO A 7 3.55 -0.21 1.89
CA PRO A 7 4.64 -0.55 0.98
C PRO A 7 6.01 -0.06 1.46
N THR A 8 6.05 1.07 2.16
CA THR A 8 7.27 1.66 2.70
C THR A 8 7.45 1.24 4.17
N PRO A 9 8.63 0.72 4.55
CA PRO A 9 8.93 0.45 5.95
C PRO A 9 9.11 1.74 6.76
N ASP A 10 8.91 1.64 8.07
CA ASP A 10 9.15 2.76 8.98
C ASP A 10 10.64 3.13 9.07
N ARG A 11 10.97 4.18 9.85
CA ARG A 11 12.36 4.62 10.05
C ARG A 11 13.28 3.55 10.66
N GLN A 12 12.70 2.50 11.27
CA GLN A 12 13.40 1.35 11.83
C GLN A 12 13.44 0.14 10.88
N GLY A 13 12.90 0.26 9.66
CA GLY A 13 12.89 -0.81 8.67
C GLY A 13 11.78 -1.85 8.86
N ARG A 14 10.74 -1.57 9.64
CA ARG A 14 9.62 -2.49 9.88
C ARG A 14 8.42 -2.13 9.01
N TYR A 15 7.76 -3.14 8.47
CA TYR A 15 6.51 -2.95 7.74
C TYR A 15 5.37 -2.71 8.74
N ARG A 16 4.65 -1.61 8.53
CA ARG A 16 3.47 -1.27 9.32
C ARG A 16 2.24 -1.89 8.66
N CYS A 17 1.37 -2.49 9.45
CA CYS A 17 0.10 -3.01 8.95
C CYS A 17 -1.04 -2.13 9.46
N ILE A 18 -1.99 -1.85 8.58
CA ILE A 18 -3.17 -1.03 8.82
C ILE A 18 -4.43 -1.85 8.48
N ASP A 19 -5.57 -1.47 9.03
CA ASP A 19 -6.84 -2.11 8.72
C ASP A 19 -7.51 -1.50 7.47
N ASP A 20 -8.45 -2.20 6.87
CA ASP A 20 -9.16 -1.73 5.67
C ASP A 20 -9.93 -0.41 5.88
N HIS A 21 -10.37 -0.13 7.11
CA HIS A 21 -11.18 1.04 7.43
C HIS A 21 -10.38 2.35 7.57
N VAL A 22 -9.07 2.25 7.79
CA VAL A 22 -8.17 3.42 7.86
C VAL A 22 -7.47 3.69 6.53
N LEU A 23 -7.84 2.95 5.48
CA LEU A 23 -7.33 3.18 4.14
C LEU A 23 -8.19 4.24 3.46
N CYS A 24 -7.59 5.35 3.01
CA CYS A 24 -8.29 6.46 2.36
C CYS A 24 -9.35 7.11 3.25
N ASP A 25 -9.07 7.21 4.54
CA ASP A 25 -9.93 7.81 5.56
C ASP A 25 -9.63 9.30 5.81
N GLY A 26 -8.57 9.82 5.17
CA GLY A 26 -8.10 11.20 5.30
C GLY A 26 -6.99 11.39 6.33
N PHE A 27 -6.51 10.32 6.97
CA PHE A 27 -5.42 10.33 7.92
C PHE A 27 -4.22 9.52 7.40
N ILE A 28 -3.01 10.02 7.67
CA ILE A 28 -1.78 9.31 7.28
C ILE A 28 -1.44 8.30 8.39
N ASP A 29 -1.73 7.02 8.12
CA ASP A 29 -1.37 5.88 8.96
C ASP A 29 -0.11 5.17 8.49
N CYS A 30 0.21 5.21 7.18
CA CYS A 30 1.49 4.70 6.67
C CYS A 30 2.62 5.72 6.81
N PRO A 31 3.88 5.27 7.00
CA PRO A 31 5.01 6.17 7.25
C PRO A 31 5.29 7.17 6.12
N SER A 32 4.86 6.87 4.90
CA SER A 32 4.97 7.74 3.72
C SER A 32 3.62 8.27 3.21
N GLY A 33 2.50 8.06 3.93
CA GLY A 33 1.15 8.48 3.49
C GLY A 33 0.61 7.73 2.28
N GLU A 34 1.07 6.51 2.07
CA GLU A 34 0.75 5.64 0.92
C GLU A 34 -0.71 5.17 0.94
N ASP A 35 -1.26 5.06 2.14
CA ASP A 35 -2.66 4.75 2.46
C ASP A 35 -3.62 5.86 2.03
N GLU A 36 -3.13 7.09 1.88
CA GLU A 36 -3.88 8.27 1.44
C GLU A 36 -3.51 8.71 0.01
N ASP A 37 -2.70 7.91 -0.69
CA ASP A 37 -2.35 8.21 -2.06
C ASP A 37 -3.59 8.04 -2.96
N ARG A 38 -3.94 9.10 -3.70
CA ARG A 38 -5.16 9.11 -4.53
C ARG A 38 -5.14 8.04 -5.62
N GLN A 39 -3.97 7.67 -6.15
CA GLN A 39 -3.88 6.61 -7.15
C GLN A 39 -4.12 5.26 -6.47
N ALA A 40 -3.46 5.01 -5.34
CA ALA A 40 -3.64 3.79 -4.57
C ALA A 40 -5.10 3.62 -4.11
N CYS A 41 -5.72 4.68 -3.56
CA CYS A 41 -7.11 4.70 -3.13
C CYS A 41 -8.13 4.36 -4.21
N MET A 42 -7.90 4.81 -5.45
CA MET A 42 -8.78 4.50 -6.59
C MET A 42 -8.74 3.01 -6.95
N PHE A 43 -7.57 2.38 -6.86
CA PHE A 43 -7.41 0.95 -7.15
C PHE A 43 -7.89 0.04 -6.01
N TYR A 44 -7.83 0.50 -4.75
CA TYR A 44 -8.32 -0.27 -3.60
C TYR A 44 -9.85 -0.41 -3.57
N LYS A 45 -10.61 0.68 -3.79
CA LYS A 45 -12.09 0.60 -3.82
C LYS A 45 -12.65 -0.17 -5.02
N THR A 46 -11.82 -0.42 -6.03
CA THR A 46 -12.23 -1.11 -7.27
C THR A 46 -11.65 -2.51 -7.41
N SER A 47 -10.63 -2.89 -6.64
CA SER A 47 -10.10 -4.26 -6.61
C SER A 47 -9.38 -4.58 -5.28
N PRO A 48 -9.91 -5.50 -4.45
CA PRO A 48 -9.22 -5.95 -3.23
C PRO A 48 -7.95 -6.79 -3.51
N SER A 49 -7.54 -6.94 -4.78
CA SER A 49 -6.45 -7.85 -5.19
C SER A 49 -5.19 -7.14 -5.69
N TYR A 50 -5.14 -5.81 -5.66
CA TYR A 50 -3.91 -5.10 -6.03
C TYR A 50 -2.96 -5.03 -4.84
N VAL A 51 -2.30 -6.15 -4.56
CA VAL A 51 -0.96 -6.08 -3.99
C VAL A 51 -0.10 -5.39 -5.05
N PRO A 52 0.51 -4.23 -4.81
CA PRO A 52 1.63 -3.81 -5.64
C PRO A 52 2.68 -4.88 -5.35
N THR A 53 2.76 -5.86 -6.24
CA THR A 53 3.94 -6.71 -6.32
C THR A 53 5.05 -5.71 -6.56
N GLN A 54 5.75 -5.39 -5.46
CA GLN A 54 7.09 -4.87 -5.40
C GLN A 54 7.73 -5.17 -6.73
N THR A 55 7.96 -4.12 -7.52
CA THR A 55 8.85 -4.10 -8.67
C THR A 55 9.50 -5.45 -8.91
N LYS A 56 8.84 -6.37 -9.61
CA LYS A 56 9.61 -7.33 -10.38
C LYS A 56 10.03 -6.51 -11.58
N PRO A 57 11.31 -6.10 -11.70
CA PRO A 57 11.77 -5.53 -12.94
C PRO A 57 11.33 -6.47 -14.05
N LYS A 58 10.60 -5.93 -15.03
CA LYS A 58 10.42 -6.61 -16.32
C LYS A 58 11.80 -6.71 -16.93
N THR A 59 12.57 -7.73 -16.57
CA THR A 59 13.77 -8.11 -17.31
C THR A 59 13.27 -8.75 -18.60
N THR A 60 12.98 -7.91 -19.59
CA THR A 60 12.85 -8.32 -20.97
C THR A 60 14.23 -8.78 -21.41
N ALA A 61 14.53 -10.07 -21.24
CA ALA A 61 15.68 -10.71 -21.87
C ALA A 61 15.17 -11.46 -23.11
N ARG A 62 15.73 -11.04 -24.23
CA ARG A 62 15.53 -11.46 -25.62
C ARG A 62 15.54 -12.97 -25.84
#